data_AF-A0A7S3QZ26-F1
#
_entry.id   AF-A0A7S3QZ26-F1
#
_cell.length_a   1.000
_cell.length_b   1.000
_cell.length_c   1.000
_cell.angle_alpha   90.00
_cell.angle_beta   90.00
_cell.angle_gamma   90.00
#
_symmetry.space_group_name_H-M   'P 1'
#
loop_
_entity.id
_entity.type
_entity.pdbx_description
1 polymer ?
#
loop_
_entity_poly.entity_id
_entity_poly.type
_entity_poly.pdbx_seq_one_letter_code
_entity_poly.pdbx_strand_id
1 'polypeptide(L)'
;SHSEPHEQQQQQQQKPSSSSVHVLSRYYAEWYKPRPESYREDMQTARDCLHVKHPTSGHAGSGSQHQQDGVPDWANRPSARQLWLDIASAAESGWDFSSRWLGDGFNLHTMRTTQVVPADLNAFLYMLARDIATIAHTLGHSLLAQEFETLALQRLASLQEHMWSEHDGCWHDLLLLQPSGLRAGASVAGDPQQQEQQQQQH
;
A
#
# COMPACT_ATOMS: atom_id res chain seq x y z
N SER A 1 1.59 -8.62 -70.65
CA SER A 1 2.68 -7.99 -69.86
C SER A 1 2.06 -6.92 -68.99
N HIS A 2 2.14 -7.10 -67.67
CA HIS A 2 1.92 -6.12 -66.59
C HIS A 2 0.49 -5.59 -66.40
N SER A 3 -0.09 -5.41 -65.22
CA SER A 3 0.14 -5.82 -63.82
C SER A 3 -1.10 -5.29 -63.08
N GLU A 4 -1.87 -6.10 -62.36
CA GLU A 4 -2.87 -5.60 -61.41
C GLU A 4 -2.23 -5.55 -60.01
N PRO A 5 -2.40 -4.47 -59.23
CA PRO A 5 -2.00 -4.47 -57.83
C PRO A 5 -3.11 -5.06 -56.96
N HIS A 6 -2.79 -6.18 -56.31
CA HIS A 6 -3.57 -6.73 -55.19
C HIS A 6 -3.41 -5.83 -53.96
N GLU A 7 -4.46 -5.08 -53.64
CA GLU A 7 -4.59 -4.40 -52.35
C GLU A 7 -5.12 -5.40 -51.31
N GLN A 8 -4.20 -6.09 -50.63
CA GLN A 8 -4.52 -6.88 -49.44
C GLN A 8 -4.73 -5.95 -48.25
N GLN A 9 -6.00 -5.68 -47.94
CA GLN A 9 -6.40 -4.99 -46.73
C GLN A 9 -6.19 -5.93 -45.54
N GLN A 10 -5.05 -5.79 -44.84
CA GLN A 10 -4.84 -6.42 -43.55
C GLN A 10 -5.81 -5.79 -42.54
N GLN A 11 -6.92 -6.46 -42.27
CA GLN A 11 -7.71 -6.20 -41.08
C GLN A 11 -6.87 -6.61 -39.86
N GLN A 12 -6.19 -5.64 -39.26
CA GLN A 12 -5.76 -5.75 -37.87
C GLN A 12 -7.01 -5.90 -37.02
N GLN A 13 -7.36 -7.15 -36.72
CA GLN A 13 -8.28 -7.46 -35.63
C GLN A 13 -7.58 -7.00 -34.35
N GLN A 14 -7.92 -5.79 -33.91
CA GLN A 14 -7.67 -5.35 -32.54
C GLN A 14 -8.38 -6.36 -31.63
N LYS A 15 -7.58 -7.24 -31.03
CA LYS A 15 -8.04 -8.13 -29.97
C LYS A 15 -8.55 -7.22 -28.85
N PRO A 16 -9.83 -7.29 -28.45
CA PRO A 16 -10.30 -6.50 -27.32
C PRO A 16 -9.46 -6.96 -26.12
N SER A 17 -8.71 -6.04 -25.52
CA SER A 17 -8.04 -6.29 -24.25
C SER A 17 -9.13 -6.53 -23.22
N SER A 18 -9.56 -7.78 -23.02
CA SER A 18 -10.43 -8.10 -21.90
C SER A 18 -9.63 -7.79 -20.65
N SER A 19 -10.01 -6.75 -19.93
CA SER A 19 -9.44 -6.47 -18.60
C SER A 19 -9.80 -7.66 -17.71
N SER A 20 -8.84 -8.55 -17.45
CA SER A 20 -9.00 -9.64 -16.50
C SER A 20 -9.10 -9.05 -15.10
N VAL A 21 -10.16 -9.41 -14.37
CA VAL A 21 -10.34 -9.01 -12.97
C VAL A 21 -9.73 -10.08 -12.08
N HIS A 22 -8.81 -9.67 -11.21
CA HIS A 22 -8.14 -10.53 -10.25
C HIS A 22 -8.54 -10.18 -8.83
N VAL A 23 -8.67 -11.19 -7.97
CA VAL A 23 -9.00 -11.02 -6.55
C VAL A 23 -7.83 -11.49 -5.71
N LEU A 24 -7.15 -10.54 -5.07
CA LEU A 24 -6.06 -10.76 -4.12
C LEU A 24 -6.37 -10.03 -2.81
N SER A 25 -5.62 -10.36 -1.76
CA SER A 25 -5.85 -9.85 -0.40
C SER A 25 -4.60 -9.15 0.15
N ARG A 26 -4.81 -8.23 1.09
CA ARG A 26 -3.76 -7.50 1.81
C ARG A 26 -4.07 -7.47 3.31
N TYR A 27 -3.06 -7.27 4.15
CA TYR A 27 -3.27 -6.99 5.57
C TYR A 27 -3.88 -5.59 5.73
N TYR A 28 -4.87 -5.48 6.61
CA TYR A 28 -5.61 -4.23 6.83
C TYR A 28 -6.33 -4.26 8.18
N ALA A 29 -5.67 -3.73 9.22
CA ALA A 29 -6.12 -3.90 10.60
C ALA A 29 -7.33 -3.04 11.03
N GLU A 30 -7.77 -2.12 10.17
CA GLU A 30 -8.79 -1.10 10.50
C GLU A 30 -8.52 -0.32 11.81
N TRP A 31 -7.24 -0.19 12.20
CA TRP A 31 -6.85 0.43 13.46
C TRP A 31 -6.10 1.75 13.24
N TYR A 32 -6.74 2.86 13.59
CA TYR A 32 -6.28 4.21 13.25
C TYR A 32 -5.77 5.01 14.45
N LYS A 33 -5.26 4.32 15.46
CA LYS A 33 -4.74 4.89 16.71
C LYS A 33 -3.51 4.08 17.16
N PRO A 34 -2.69 4.56 18.10
CA PRO A 34 -1.60 3.76 18.65
C PRO A 34 -2.12 2.42 19.17
N ARG A 35 -1.38 1.34 18.92
CA ARG A 35 -1.70 0.03 19.47
C ARG A 35 -1.66 0.08 21.00
N PRO A 36 -2.62 -0.53 21.72
CA PRO A 36 -2.64 -0.46 23.18
C PRO A 36 -1.44 -1.15 23.82
N GLU A 37 -0.93 -2.23 23.22
CA GLU A 37 0.23 -2.99 23.69
C GLU A 37 1.58 -2.31 23.41
N SER A 38 1.63 -1.38 22.45
CA SER A 38 2.83 -0.65 22.01
C SER A 38 2.58 0.87 21.95
N TYR A 39 1.75 1.37 22.87
CA TYR A 39 1.20 2.73 22.78
C TYR A 39 2.28 3.81 22.76
N ARG A 40 3.32 3.67 23.59
CA ARG A 40 4.38 4.68 23.73
C ARG A 40 5.24 4.74 22.47
N GLU A 41 5.57 3.57 21.93
CA GLU A 41 6.39 3.37 20.74
C GLU A 41 5.68 3.91 19.49
N ASP A 42 4.39 3.58 19.31
CA ASP A 42 3.58 4.04 18.19
C ASP A 42 3.34 5.57 18.25
N MET A 43 3.17 6.13 19.45
CA MET A 43 3.07 7.59 19.66
C MET A 43 4.40 8.30 19.36
N GLN A 44 5.52 7.76 19.83
CA GLN A 44 6.85 8.32 19.58
C GLN A 44 7.18 8.27 18.08
N THR A 45 6.95 7.12 17.44
CA THR A 45 7.14 6.94 16.00
C THR A 45 6.34 7.97 15.23
N ALA A 46 5.04 8.11 15.50
CA ALA A 46 4.21 9.10 14.81
C ALA A 46 4.68 10.55 15.07
N ARG A 47 5.12 10.88 16.29
CA ARG A 47 5.67 12.21 16.59
C ARG A 47 6.89 12.54 15.75
N ASP A 48 7.83 11.59 15.65
CA ASP A 48 9.09 11.75 14.92
C ASP A 48 8.84 11.81 13.41
N CYS A 49 8.00 10.91 12.90
CA CYS A 49 7.64 10.81 11.49
C CYS A 49 6.90 12.05 10.96
N LEU A 50 6.17 12.75 11.84
CA LEU A 50 5.37 13.93 11.47
C LEU A 50 6.12 15.25 11.68
N HIS A 51 7.41 15.20 12.01
CA HIS A 51 8.27 16.36 12.27
C HIS A 51 7.62 17.38 13.22
N VAL A 52 6.98 16.89 14.28
CA VAL A 52 6.37 17.76 15.28
C VAL A 52 7.49 18.50 16.01
N LYS A 53 7.69 19.78 15.68
CA LYS A 53 8.67 20.64 16.37
C LYS A 53 8.40 20.58 17.88
N HIS A 54 9.45 20.42 18.67
CA HIS A 54 9.35 20.60 20.12
C HIS A 54 8.73 21.98 20.41
N PRO A 55 7.82 22.12 21.39
CA PRO A 55 7.53 23.44 21.92
C PRO A 55 8.84 23.95 22.50
N THR A 56 9.48 24.87 21.77
CA THR A 56 10.65 25.59 22.25
C THR A 56 10.26 26.27 23.54
N SER A 57 10.97 25.96 24.62
CA SER A 57 10.97 26.73 25.86
C SER A 57 11.31 28.19 25.53
N GLY A 58 10.30 29.02 25.30
CA GLY A 58 10.51 30.37 24.81
C GLY A 58 9.21 31.15 24.72
N HIS A 59 8.91 31.85 25.82
CA HIS A 59 7.95 32.94 25.98
C HIS A 59 6.48 32.57 26.18
N ALA A 60 6.03 32.84 27.40
CA ALA A 60 4.65 32.85 27.86
C ALA A 60 3.79 33.78 26.99
N GLY A 61 3.12 33.20 25.99
CA GLY A 61 2.00 33.80 25.28
C GLY A 61 0.73 33.05 25.65
N SER A 62 -0.10 33.67 26.48
CA SER A 62 -1.42 33.22 26.89
C SER A 62 -2.32 32.97 25.66
N GLY A 63 -2.31 31.74 25.16
CA GLY A 63 -3.27 31.23 24.19
C GLY A 63 -3.76 29.89 24.69
N SER A 64 -4.93 29.89 25.32
CA SER A 64 -5.66 28.71 25.76
C SER A 64 -5.87 27.73 24.59
N GLN A 65 -4.94 26.80 24.40
CA GLN A 65 -5.20 25.59 23.64
C GLN A 65 -6.14 24.75 24.50
N HIS A 66 -7.44 24.82 24.22
CA HIS A 66 -8.41 23.88 24.75
C HIS A 66 -8.07 22.49 24.19
N GLN A 67 -7.24 21.78 24.93
CA GLN A 67 -6.87 20.40 24.67
C GLN A 67 -7.99 19.52 25.25
N GLN A 68 -8.91 19.08 24.39
CA GLN A 68 -9.83 18.01 24.76
C GLN A 68 -8.99 16.74 24.96
N ASP A 69 -9.07 16.17 26.17
CA ASP A 69 -8.65 14.81 26.53
C ASP A 69 -7.15 14.47 26.51
N GLY A 70 -6.25 15.46 26.52
CA GLY A 70 -4.80 15.22 26.68
C GLY A 70 -4.09 14.60 25.47
N VAL A 71 -4.80 14.40 24.36
CA VAL A 71 -4.23 13.93 23.09
C VAL A 71 -3.68 15.14 22.31
N PRO A 72 -2.46 15.09 21.74
CA PRO A 72 -1.94 16.19 20.93
C PRO A 72 -2.73 16.37 19.63
N ASP A 73 -2.93 17.61 19.16
CA ASP A 73 -3.64 17.90 17.89
C ASP A 73 -3.07 17.13 16.68
N TRP A 74 -1.74 16.97 16.60
CA TRP A 74 -1.09 16.26 15.51
C TRP A 74 -1.49 14.77 15.43
N ALA A 75 -1.91 14.17 16.55
CA ALA A 75 -2.35 12.78 16.63
C ALA A 75 -3.63 12.54 15.82
N ASN A 76 -4.43 13.58 15.57
CA ASN A 76 -5.66 13.50 14.78
C ASN A 76 -5.43 13.68 13.27
N ARG A 77 -4.20 13.98 12.83
CA ARG A 77 -3.91 14.21 11.41
C ARG A 77 -4.08 12.93 10.58
N PRO A 78 -4.55 13.02 9.32
CA PRO A 78 -4.70 11.85 8.44
C PRO A 78 -3.40 11.04 8.29
N SER A 79 -2.25 11.71 8.26
CA SER A 79 -0.94 11.06 8.18
C SER A 79 -0.58 10.24 9.43
N ALA A 80 -0.95 10.71 10.63
CA ALA A 80 -0.76 9.95 11.87
C ALA A 80 -1.64 8.68 11.85
N ARG A 81 -2.91 8.85 11.48
CA ARG A 81 -3.88 7.76 11.38
C ARG A 81 -3.49 6.71 10.34
N GLN A 82 -2.99 7.15 9.18
CA GLN A 82 -2.51 6.24 8.13
C GLN A 82 -1.27 5.47 8.60
N LEU A 83 -0.31 6.15 9.26
CA LEU A 83 0.86 5.48 9.82
C LEU A 83 0.48 4.42 10.85
N TRP A 84 -0.45 4.71 11.77
CA TRP A 84 -0.91 3.71 12.74
C TRP A 84 -1.66 2.56 12.10
N LEU A 85 -2.44 2.81 11.05
CA LEU A 85 -3.05 1.75 10.25
C LEU A 85 -1.99 0.84 9.61
N ASP A 86 -0.94 1.41 9.02
CA ASP A 86 0.15 0.64 8.42
C ASP A 86 0.98 -0.12 9.46
N ILE A 87 1.19 0.46 10.66
CA ILE A 87 1.83 -0.19 11.80
C ILE A 87 1.01 -1.39 12.29
N ALA A 88 -0.28 -1.19 12.55
CA ALA A 88 -1.16 -2.26 13.01
C ALA A 88 -1.29 -3.37 11.96
N SER A 89 -1.39 -3.01 10.68
CA SER A 89 -1.44 -3.99 9.59
C SER A 89 -0.12 -4.76 9.45
N ALA A 90 1.03 -4.16 9.77
CA ALA A 90 2.30 -4.87 9.82
C ALA A 90 2.34 -5.86 10.98
N ALA A 91 1.80 -5.50 12.14
CA ALA A 91 1.66 -6.42 13.27
C ALA A 91 0.74 -7.61 12.92
N GLU A 92 -0.37 -7.39 12.21
CA GLU A 92 -1.24 -8.48 11.72
C GLU A 92 -0.54 -9.42 10.74
N SER A 93 0.45 -8.92 9.99
CA SER A 93 1.25 -9.77 9.11
C SER A 93 2.19 -10.72 9.87
N GLY A 94 2.48 -10.41 11.14
CA GLY A 94 3.50 -11.08 11.94
C GLY A 94 4.95 -10.62 11.65
N TRP A 95 5.13 -9.56 10.87
CA TRP A 95 6.43 -9.02 10.45
C TRP A 95 6.57 -7.53 10.83
N ASP A 96 6.33 -7.16 12.10
CA ASP A 96 6.57 -5.81 12.64
C ASP A 96 7.97 -5.69 13.29
N PHE A 97 8.95 -4.96 12.73
CA PHE A 97 8.97 -4.33 11.41
C PHE A 97 10.03 -4.96 10.50
N SER A 98 9.75 -4.89 9.20
CA SER A 98 10.61 -5.38 8.13
C SER A 98 10.72 -4.33 7.02
N SER A 99 11.88 -4.25 6.37
CA SER A 99 12.11 -3.37 5.20
C SER A 99 11.11 -3.64 4.07
N ARG A 100 10.54 -4.85 4.02
CA ARG A 100 9.43 -5.26 3.13
C ARG A 100 8.27 -4.26 3.12
N TRP A 101 7.95 -3.65 4.26
CA TRP A 101 6.81 -2.74 4.40
C TRP A 101 7.16 -1.27 4.20
N LEU A 102 8.45 -0.95 4.04
CA LEU A 102 8.95 0.43 3.99
C LEU A 102 9.12 0.87 2.53
N GLY A 103 8.64 2.07 2.22
CA GLY A 103 8.75 2.66 0.88
C GLY A 103 10.19 2.86 0.42
N ASP A 104 11.07 3.21 1.35
CA ASP A 104 12.49 3.41 1.11
C ASP A 104 13.37 2.25 1.64
N GLY A 105 12.78 1.24 2.27
CA GLY A 105 13.49 0.12 2.87
C GLY A 105 14.15 0.42 4.22
N PHE A 106 14.07 1.64 4.74
CA PHE A 106 14.83 2.06 5.94
C PHE A 106 13.99 2.76 7.00
N ASN A 107 13.11 3.69 6.62
CA ASN A 107 12.45 4.58 7.57
C ASN A 107 10.99 4.19 7.83
N LEU A 108 10.60 4.12 9.11
CA LEU A 108 9.22 3.81 9.52
C LEU A 108 8.19 4.83 9.03
N HIS A 109 8.56 6.10 8.82
CA HIS A 109 7.63 7.10 8.27
C HIS A 109 7.21 6.81 6.82
N THR A 110 7.95 5.93 6.12
CA THR A 110 7.61 5.48 4.76
C THR A 110 6.82 4.17 4.75
N MET A 111 6.36 3.69 5.91
CA MET A 111 5.50 2.52 6.02
C MET A 111 4.32 2.63 5.06
N ARG A 112 4.04 1.51 4.39
CA ARG A 112 3.01 1.41 3.35
C ARG A 112 2.36 0.03 3.32
N THR A 113 2.30 -0.66 4.47
CA THR A 113 1.83 -2.05 4.57
C THR A 113 0.50 -2.28 3.86
N THR A 114 -0.45 -1.35 4.02
CA THR A 114 -1.77 -1.41 3.39
C THR A 114 -1.74 -1.19 1.88
N GLN A 115 -0.63 -0.73 1.32
CA GLN A 115 -0.43 -0.61 -0.13
C GLN A 115 0.29 -1.82 -0.73
N VAL A 116 0.64 -2.81 0.08
CA VAL A 116 1.25 -4.06 -0.36
C VAL A 116 0.20 -5.16 -0.43
N VAL A 117 0.17 -5.90 -1.52
CA VAL A 117 -0.57 -7.17 -1.68
C VAL A 117 0.46 -8.29 -1.50
N PRO A 118 0.49 -8.95 -0.32
CA PRO A 118 1.58 -9.84 0.05
C PRO A 118 1.47 -11.24 -0.59
N ALA A 119 2.58 -11.78 -1.11
CA ALA A 119 2.60 -13.11 -1.73
C ALA A 119 2.24 -14.22 -0.73
N ASP A 120 2.77 -14.13 0.49
CA ASP A 120 2.55 -15.07 1.60
C ASP A 120 1.07 -15.15 2.01
N LEU A 121 0.42 -14.01 2.27
CA LEU A 121 -1.00 -13.98 2.60
C LEU A 121 -1.86 -14.66 1.52
N ASN A 122 -1.57 -14.38 0.25
CA ASN A 122 -2.33 -14.93 -0.86
C ASN A 122 -2.05 -16.43 -1.06
N ALA A 123 -0.83 -16.90 -0.79
CA ALA A 123 -0.51 -18.32 -0.75
C ALA A 123 -1.26 -19.05 0.39
N PHE A 124 -1.33 -18.45 1.59
CA PHE A 124 -2.13 -19.00 2.69
C PHE A 124 -3.62 -19.08 2.35
N LEU A 125 -4.18 -18.05 1.72
CA LEU A 125 -5.59 -18.06 1.31
C LEU A 125 -5.88 -19.04 0.18
N TYR A 126 -4.92 -19.29 -0.71
CA TYR A 126 -5.02 -20.37 -1.69
C TYR A 126 -5.13 -21.74 -0.99
N MET A 127 -4.22 -22.02 -0.06
CA MET A 127 -4.23 -23.27 0.71
C MET A 127 -5.51 -23.43 1.53
N LEU A 128 -5.96 -22.37 2.21
CA LEU A 128 -7.20 -22.38 2.98
C LEU A 128 -8.41 -22.74 2.10
N ALA A 129 -8.51 -22.16 0.90
CA ALA A 129 -9.59 -22.47 -0.02
C ALA A 129 -9.56 -23.94 -0.48
N ARG A 130 -8.37 -24.49 -0.75
CA ARG A 130 -8.17 -25.91 -1.08
C ARG A 130 -8.59 -26.84 0.06
N ASP A 131 -8.26 -26.48 1.30
CA ASP A 131 -8.63 -27.26 2.48
C ASP A 131 -10.14 -27.26 2.68
N ILE A 132 -10.79 -26.09 2.55
CA ILE A 132 -12.25 -25.98 2.62
C ILE A 132 -12.91 -26.82 1.53
N ALA A 133 -12.41 -26.78 0.29
CA ALA A 133 -12.94 -27.59 -0.80
C ALA A 133 -12.85 -29.10 -0.50
N THR A 134 -11.71 -29.54 0.06
CA THR A 134 -11.47 -30.94 0.44
C THR A 134 -12.40 -31.40 1.56
N ILE A 135 -12.55 -30.59 2.61
CA ILE A 135 -13.44 -30.87 3.73
C ILE A 135 -14.90 -30.91 3.25
N ALA A 136 -15.32 -29.92 2.46
CA ALA A 136 -16.67 -29.86 1.90
C ALA A 136 -16.99 -31.09 1.05
N HIS A 137 -16.07 -31.52 0.19
CA HIS A 137 -16.23 -32.72 -0.61
C HIS A 137 -16.37 -33.97 0.27
N THR A 138 -15.53 -34.10 1.31
CA THR A 138 -15.57 -35.22 2.26
C THR A 138 -16.90 -35.30 3.01
N LEU A 139 -17.52 -34.15 3.30
CA LEU A 139 -18.83 -34.07 3.95
C LEU A 139 -20.02 -34.19 2.97
N GLY A 140 -19.77 -34.34 1.67
CA GLY A 140 -20.82 -34.44 0.64
C GLY A 140 -21.41 -33.10 0.19
N HIS A 141 -20.77 -31.98 0.52
CA HIS A 141 -21.20 -30.63 0.17
C HIS A 141 -20.62 -30.21 -1.19
N SER A 142 -21.03 -30.87 -2.28
CA SER A 142 -20.39 -30.75 -3.60
C SER A 142 -20.39 -29.33 -4.19
N LEU A 143 -21.47 -28.57 -4.00
CA LEU A 143 -21.54 -27.19 -4.51
C LEU A 143 -20.52 -26.28 -3.81
N LEU A 144 -20.41 -26.38 -2.48
CA LEU A 144 -19.43 -25.64 -1.69
C LEU A 144 -18.00 -26.03 -2.06
N ALA A 145 -17.76 -27.33 -2.27
CA ALA A 145 -16.46 -27.82 -2.71
C ALA A 145 -16.04 -27.21 -4.05
N GLN A 146 -16.96 -27.17 -5.02
CA GLN A 146 -16.70 -26.58 -6.34
C GLN A 146 -16.47 -25.07 -6.26
N GLU A 147 -17.23 -24.36 -5.42
CA GLU A 147 -17.05 -22.92 -5.20
C GLU A 147 -15.63 -22.61 -4.68
N PHE A 148 -15.20 -23.28 -3.62
CA PHE A 148 -13.88 -23.05 -3.03
C PHE A 148 -12.73 -23.54 -3.91
N GLU A 149 -12.93 -24.60 -4.69
CA GLU A 149 -11.96 -25.02 -5.72
C GLU A 149 -11.78 -23.93 -6.78
N THR A 150 -12.88 -23.31 -7.22
CA THR A 150 -12.84 -22.21 -8.20
C THR A 150 -12.09 -20.99 -7.62
N LEU A 151 -12.37 -20.62 -6.37
CA LEU A 151 -11.68 -19.52 -5.69
C LEU A 151 -10.17 -19.79 -5.55
N ALA A 152 -9.79 -21.03 -5.22
CA ALA A 152 -8.39 -21.42 -5.13
C ALA A 152 -7.69 -21.29 -6.50
N LEU A 153 -8.28 -21.83 -7.56
CA LEU A 153 -7.69 -21.78 -8.90
C LEU A 153 -7.57 -20.34 -9.43
N GLN A 154 -8.58 -19.50 -9.20
CA GLN A 154 -8.52 -18.08 -9.57
C GLN A 154 -7.39 -17.33 -8.84
N ARG A 155 -7.19 -17.62 -7.55
CA ARG A 155 -6.10 -17.02 -6.77
C ARG A 155 -4.74 -17.51 -7.24
N LEU A 156 -4.59 -18.81 -7.49
CA LEU A 156 -3.35 -19.39 -8.02
C LEU A 156 -2.97 -18.78 -9.37
N ALA A 157 -3.94 -18.66 -10.29
CA ALA A 157 -3.71 -18.00 -11.58
C ALA A 157 -3.24 -16.55 -11.39
N SER A 158 -3.86 -15.82 -10.46
CA SER A 158 -3.47 -14.43 -10.16
C SER A 158 -2.07 -14.33 -9.55
N LEU A 159 -1.68 -15.25 -8.65
CA LEU A 159 -0.33 -15.33 -8.09
C LEU A 159 0.71 -15.64 -9.18
N GLN A 160 0.42 -16.60 -10.06
CA GLN A 160 1.32 -17.00 -11.14
C GLN A 160 1.50 -15.89 -12.18
N GLU A 161 0.43 -15.19 -12.54
CA GLU A 161 0.47 -14.15 -13.57
C GLU A 161 1.17 -12.89 -13.09
N HIS A 162 0.92 -12.46 -11.84
CA HIS A 162 1.33 -11.13 -11.39
C HIS A 162 2.49 -11.14 -10.40
N MET A 163 2.67 -12.21 -9.64
CA MET A 163 3.58 -12.20 -8.49
C MET A 163 4.83 -13.05 -8.72
N TRP A 164 4.82 -13.99 -9.65
CA TRP A 164 5.98 -14.82 -9.98
C TRP A 164 6.99 -14.08 -10.87
N SER A 165 8.26 -14.10 -10.48
CA SER A 165 9.38 -13.62 -11.31
C SER A 165 10.23 -14.81 -11.77
N GLU A 166 10.18 -15.13 -13.07
CA GLU A 166 11.07 -16.13 -13.68
C GLU A 166 12.55 -15.74 -13.57
N HIS A 167 12.84 -14.43 -13.59
CA HIS A 167 14.21 -13.92 -13.48
C HIS A 167 14.80 -14.18 -12.09
N ASP A 168 14.03 -13.94 -11.03
CA ASP A 168 14.50 -14.06 -9.65
C ASP A 168 14.21 -15.45 -9.07
N GLY A 169 13.38 -16.26 -9.73
CA GLY A 169 12.97 -17.59 -9.28
C GLY A 169 12.14 -17.56 -7.99
N CYS A 170 11.43 -16.46 -7.73
CA CYS A 170 10.64 -16.27 -6.52
C CYS A 170 9.36 -15.46 -6.78
N TRP A 171 8.45 -15.50 -5.80
CA TRP A 171 7.27 -14.64 -5.78
C TRP A 171 7.56 -13.32 -5.08
N HIS A 172 7.18 -12.21 -5.70
CA HIS A 172 7.24 -10.86 -5.15
C HIS A 172 5.87 -10.36 -4.73
N ASP A 173 5.86 -9.44 -3.78
CA ASP A 173 4.64 -8.71 -3.44
C ASP A 173 4.24 -7.72 -4.55
N LEU A 174 2.95 -7.42 -4.68
CA LEU A 174 2.48 -6.35 -5.55
C LEU A 174 2.30 -5.06 -4.76
N LEU A 175 2.69 -3.94 -5.38
CA LEU A 175 2.43 -2.61 -4.84
C LEU A 175 1.22 -2.01 -5.56
N LEU A 176 0.22 -1.59 -4.78
CA LEU A 176 -0.93 -0.87 -5.31
C LEU A 176 -0.48 0.51 -5.76
N LEU A 177 -0.54 0.76 -7.08
CA LEU A 177 -0.29 2.08 -7.64
C LEU A 177 -1.33 3.06 -7.08
N GLN A 178 -0.86 4.06 -6.34
CA GLN A 178 -1.67 5.23 -6.07
C GLN A 178 -1.77 6.03 -7.38
N PRO A 179 -2.96 6.50 -7.78
CA PRO A 179 -3.07 7.45 -8.89
C PRO A 179 -2.12 8.62 -8.62
N SER A 180 -1.32 9.00 -9.62
CA SER A 180 -0.20 9.96 -9.52
C SER A 180 -0.57 11.41 -9.15
N GLY A 181 -1.65 11.66 -8.40
CA GLY A 181 -2.20 12.98 -8.12
C GLY A 181 -2.37 13.37 -6.65
N LEU A 182 -2.07 12.51 -5.68
CA LEU A 182 -2.34 12.79 -4.25
C LEU A 182 -1.10 13.10 -3.39
N ARG A 183 0.10 13.21 -3.98
CA ARG A 183 1.34 13.57 -3.27
C ARG A 183 2.13 14.74 -3.88
N ALA A 184 1.48 15.63 -4.62
CA ALA A 184 2.08 16.91 -5.01
C ALA A 184 1.46 18.05 -4.19
N GLY A 185 2.10 18.45 -3.09
CA GLY A 185 1.61 19.58 -2.30
C GLY A 185 2.24 19.81 -0.92
N ALA A 186 3.47 19.39 -0.69
CA ALA A 186 4.28 19.90 0.43
C ALA A 186 5.77 19.98 0.02
N SER A 187 6.03 20.45 -1.20
CA SER A 187 7.33 21.03 -1.52
C SER A 187 7.17 22.53 -1.37
N VAL A 188 7.86 23.09 -0.37
CA VAL A 188 8.06 24.53 -0.22
C VAL A 188 8.76 25.02 -1.48
N ALA A 189 7.99 25.53 -2.43
CA ALA A 189 8.54 26.33 -3.52
C ALA A 189 8.90 27.69 -2.92
N GLY A 190 10.20 27.99 -2.96
CA GLY A 190 10.78 29.20 -2.42
C GLY A 190 10.17 30.48 -3.02
N ASP A 191 10.13 31.49 -2.16
CA ASP A 191 9.75 32.86 -2.45
C ASP A 191 10.57 33.42 -3.65
N PRO A 192 9.93 33.87 -4.75
CA PRO A 192 10.64 34.35 -5.94
C PRO A 192 11.42 35.67 -5.76
N GLN A 193 11.40 36.30 -4.58
CA GLN A 193 11.99 37.64 -4.40
C GLN A 193 13.47 37.69 -3.98
N GLN A 194 14.22 36.58 -3.99
CA GLN A 194 15.65 36.60 -3.63
C GLN A 194 16.66 36.42 -4.78
N GLN A 195 16.22 36.29 -6.04
CA GLN A 195 17.16 36.12 -7.17
C GLN A 195 17.61 37.41 -7.87
N GLU A 196 17.09 38.59 -7.51
CA GLU A 196 17.44 39.85 -8.19
C GLU A 196 18.62 40.64 -7.60
N GLN A 197 19.26 40.17 -6.51
CA GLN A 197 20.40 40.89 -5.90
C GLN A 197 21.79 40.34 -6.23
N GLN A 198 21.93 39.26 -7.01
CA GLN A 198 23.24 38.72 -7.39
C GLN A 198 23.71 39.08 -8.81
N GLN A 199 23.00 39.93 -9.55
CA GLN A 199 23.40 40.34 -10.91
C GLN A 199 23.95 41.76 -11.03
N GLN A 200 24.30 42.41 -9.91
CA GLN A 200 24.97 43.73 -9.91
C GLN A 200 26.41 43.71 -9.37
N GLN A 201 27.03 42.53 -9.24
CA GLN A 201 28.45 42.42 -8.93
C GLN A 201 29.11 41.35 -9.81
N HIS A 202 29.22 41.63 -11.11
CA HIS A 202 30.34 41.21 -11.95
C HIS A 202 30.36 42.04 -13.25
#